data_AF-A0A9N9IQZ7-F1
#
_entry.id   AF-A0A9N9IQZ7-F1
#
_cell.length_a   1.000
_cell.length_b   1.000
_cell.length_c   1.000
_cell.angle_alpha   90.00
_cell.angle_beta   90.00
_cell.angle_gamma   90.00
#
_symmetry.space_group_name_H-M   'P 1'
#
loop_
_entity.id
_entity.type
_entity.pdbx_description
1 polymer ?
#
loop_
_entity_poly.entity_id
_entity_poly.type
_entity_poly.pdbx_seq_one_letter_code
_entity_poly.pdbx_strand_id
1 'polypeptide(L)'
;MIIYVFVGTGSGQQSVTGLPSSDDPDSLWIVKGTIVLILIFSETIKCGDLIRLQHVGTERFLHSHYHRSPLSNQQEVSAFDGLDS
;
A
#
# COMPACT_ATOMS: atom_id res chain seq x y z
N MET A 1 -5.42 5.07 -7.07
CA MET A 1 -5.23 5.19 -5.61
C MET A 1 -3.96 5.99 -5.42
N ILE A 2 -4.07 7.16 -4.79
CA ILE A 2 -3.02 8.17 -4.71
C ILE A 2 -2.53 8.26 -3.27
N ILE A 3 -1.22 8.39 -3.12
CA ILE A 3 -0.58 8.65 -1.84
C ILE A 3 -0.39 10.16 -1.68
N TYR A 4 -0.90 10.72 -0.59
CA TYR A 4 -0.51 12.05 -0.14
C TYR A 4 0.31 11.96 1.14
N VAL A 5 1.34 12.80 1.25
CA VAL A 5 2.05 13.02 2.51
C VAL A 5 1.16 13.85 3.43
N PHE A 6 0.24 13.19 4.13
CA PHE A 6 -0.50 13.78 5.24
C PHE A 6 -0.33 12.87 6.46
N VAL A 7 0.32 13.41 7.49
CA VAL A 7 0.53 12.77 8.79
C VAL A 7 -0.53 13.32 9.73
N GLY A 8 -1.64 12.61 9.85
CA GLY A 8 -2.77 12.91 10.74
C GLY A 8 -3.13 11.71 11.61
N THR A 9 -3.99 11.91 12.62
CA THR A 9 -4.38 10.94 13.66
C THR A 9 -4.55 9.50 13.15
N GLY A 10 -4.15 8.51 13.96
CA GLY A 10 -4.08 7.10 13.54
C GLY A 10 -2.72 6.54 13.93
N SER A 11 -2.07 5.79 13.04
CA SER A 11 -0.66 5.37 13.22
C SER A 11 0.37 6.47 12.98
N GLY A 12 -0.03 7.58 12.34
CA GLY A 12 0.91 8.62 11.88
C GLY A 12 1.74 8.20 10.67
N GLN A 13 1.40 7.07 10.04
CA GLN A 13 1.99 6.64 8.77
C GLN A 13 1.42 7.46 7.61
N GLN A 14 1.99 7.28 6.41
CA GLN A 14 1.57 8.05 5.24
C GLN A 14 0.15 7.65 4.80
N SER A 15 -0.72 8.64 4.61
CA SER A 15 -2.11 8.42 4.19
C SER A 15 -2.22 7.94 2.73
N VAL A 16 -3.16 7.03 2.47
CA VAL A 16 -3.51 6.54 1.13
C VAL A 16 -4.96 6.90 0.83
N THR A 17 -5.23 7.42 -0.38
CA THR A 17 -6.55 7.93 -0.78
C THR A 17 -6.99 7.43 -2.15
N GLY A 18 -8.30 7.32 -2.38
CA GLY A 18 -8.86 7.04 -3.70
C GLY A 18 -9.26 8.34 -4.39
N LEU A 19 -8.68 8.64 -5.55
CA LEU A 19 -9.07 9.78 -6.39
C LEU A 19 -9.65 9.29 -7.73
N PRO A 20 -10.60 10.04 -8.32
CA PRO A 20 -11.27 9.65 -9.56
C PRO A 20 -10.40 9.85 -10.81
N SER A 21 -9.36 10.71 -10.74
CA SER A 21 -8.43 10.94 -11.84
C SER A 21 -7.40 9.81 -11.94
N SER A 22 -7.28 9.22 -13.13
CA SER A 22 -6.30 8.17 -13.44
C SER A 22 -4.92 8.69 -13.85
N ASP A 23 -4.82 9.96 -14.20
CA ASP A 23 -3.67 10.52 -14.93
C ASP A 23 -2.63 11.17 -14.00
N ASP A 24 -2.58 10.73 -12.75
CA ASP A 24 -1.58 11.17 -11.78
C ASP A 24 -0.48 10.11 -11.66
N PRO A 25 0.80 10.44 -11.91
CA PRO A 25 1.92 9.53 -11.64
C PRO A 25 1.94 8.98 -10.21
N ASP A 26 1.42 9.72 -9.21
CA ASP A 26 1.26 9.27 -7.82
C ASP A 26 0.12 8.23 -7.65
N SER A 27 -0.54 7.84 -8.75
CA SER A 27 -1.45 6.69 -8.78
C SER A 27 -0.76 5.37 -9.12
N LEU A 28 0.54 5.37 -9.43
CA LEU A 28 1.25 4.18 -9.92
C LEU A 28 1.78 3.30 -8.79
N TRP A 29 1.57 1.99 -8.94
CA TRP A 29 2.01 0.96 -8.00
C TRP A 29 2.71 -0.19 -8.74
N ILE A 30 3.80 -0.68 -8.16
CA ILE A 30 4.53 -1.85 -8.62
C ILE A 30 4.02 -3.06 -7.85
N VAL A 31 3.62 -4.10 -8.59
CA VAL A 31 3.26 -5.39 -8.00
C VAL A 31 4.52 -6.17 -7.68
N LYS A 32 4.67 -6.58 -6.42
CA LYS A 32 5.78 -7.41 -5.92
C LYS A 32 5.24 -8.68 -5.28
N GLY A 33 5.99 -9.77 -5.37
CA GLY A 33 5.69 -10.99 -4.61
C GLY A 33 5.85 -10.79 -3.10
N THR A 34 5.35 -11.75 -2.30
CA THR A 34 5.66 -11.82 -0.86
C THR A 34 7.15 -12.01 -0.63
N ILE A 35 7.66 -11.74 0.57
CA ILE A 35 9.09 -11.95 0.89
C ILE A 35 9.52 -13.38 0.59
N VAL A 36 8.65 -14.36 0.85
CA VAL A 36 8.87 -15.77 0.54
C VAL A 36 8.85 -16.02 -0.96
N LEU A 37 7.92 -15.38 -1.70
CA LEU A 37 7.80 -15.52 -3.15
C LEU A 37 8.88 -14.78 -3.94
N ILE A 38 9.54 -13.76 -3.39
CA ILE A 38 10.66 -13.08 -4.07
C ILE A 38 11.80 -14.07 -4.39
N LEU A 39 12.00 -15.09 -3.54
CA LEU A 39 12.98 -16.14 -3.77
C LEU A 39 12.62 -17.03 -4.97
N ILE A 40 11.34 -17.04 -5.38
CA ILE A 40 10.80 -17.81 -6.50
C ILE A 40 10.40 -16.81 -7.60
N PHE A 41 11.41 -16.28 -8.29
CA PHE A 41 11.20 -15.34 -9.38
C PHE A 41 10.62 -16.06 -10.61
N SER A 42 9.74 -15.38 -11.35
CA SER A 42 9.18 -15.73 -12.68
C SER A 42 7.81 -16.41 -12.78
N GLU A 43 7.06 -16.59 -11.70
CA GLU A 43 5.69 -17.11 -11.83
C GLU A 43 4.68 -16.02 -12.22
N THR A 44 3.72 -16.41 -13.06
CA THR A 44 2.54 -15.59 -13.38
C THR A 44 1.68 -15.43 -12.12
N ILE A 45 1.17 -14.22 -11.88
CA ILE A 45 0.29 -13.96 -10.74
C ILE A 45 -1.05 -14.63 -11.01
N LYS A 46 -1.44 -15.56 -10.14
CA LYS A 46 -2.71 -16.28 -10.17
C LYS A 46 -3.69 -15.64 -9.19
N CYS A 47 -4.98 -15.87 -9.43
CA CYS A 47 -6.00 -15.49 -8.46
C CYS A 47 -5.78 -16.23 -7.14
N GLY A 48 -5.75 -15.49 -6.03
CA GLY A 48 -5.48 -16.03 -4.69
C GLY A 48 -4.01 -15.93 -4.26
N ASP A 49 -3.11 -15.52 -5.16
CA ASP A 49 -1.72 -15.27 -4.78
C ASP A 49 -1.61 -14.05 -3.86
N LEU A 50 -0.72 -14.17 -2.88
CA LEU A 50 -0.37 -13.06 -2.00
C LEU A 50 0.65 -12.16 -2.70
N ILE A 51 0.33 -10.87 -2.77
CA ILE A 51 1.16 -9.84 -3.40
C ILE A 51 1.36 -8.66 -2.45
N ARG A 52 2.34 -7.82 -2.78
CA ARG A 52 2.57 -6.53 -2.16
C ARG A 52 2.52 -5.44 -3.23
N LEU A 53 1.96 -4.30 -2.87
CA LEU A 53 1.87 -3.14 -3.76
C LEU A 53 2.84 -2.08 -3.25
N GLN A 54 3.83 -1.72 -4.07
CA GLN A 54 4.79 -0.66 -3.75
C GLN A 54 4.45 0.59 -4.53
N HIS A 55 4.28 1.72 -3.88
CA HIS A 55 4.05 2.99 -4.55
C HIS A 55 5.32 3.48 -5.26
N VAL A 56 5.18 3.92 -6.51
CA VAL A 56 6.33 4.32 -7.35
C VAL A 56 7.05 5.55 -6.79
N GLY A 57 6.32 6.58 -6.38
CA GLY A 57 6.92 7.86 -5.98
C GLY A 57 7.59 7.84 -4.60
N THR A 58 7.16 6.98 -3.70
CA THR A 58 7.63 6.97 -2.29
C THR A 58 8.35 5.69 -1.90
N GLU A 59 8.32 4.67 -2.76
CA GLU A 59 8.87 3.33 -2.53
C GLU A 59 8.25 2.60 -1.31
N ARG A 60 7.19 3.14 -0.71
CA ARG A 60 6.49 2.53 0.43
C ARG A 60 5.48 1.49 -0.04
N PHE A 61 5.15 0.55 0.85
CA PHE A 61 4.18 -0.50 0.60
C PHE A 61 2.81 -0.14 1.12
N LEU A 62 1.76 -0.52 0.39
CA LEU A 62 0.40 -0.48 0.89
C LEU A 62 0.28 -1.41 2.09
N HIS A 63 -0.16 -0.86 3.22
CA HIS A 63 -0.14 -1.50 4.52
C HIS A 63 -1.46 -1.27 5.25
N SER A 64 -1.79 -2.19 6.16
CA SER A 64 -2.94 -2.08 7.06
C SER A 64 -2.60 -2.74 8.39
N HIS A 65 -3.15 -2.24 9.49
CA HIS A 65 -2.93 -2.78 10.83
C HIS A 65 -4.11 -2.46 11.76
N TYR A 66 -4.02 -2.83 13.05
CA TYR A 66 -5.06 -2.62 14.05
C TYR A 66 -5.17 -1.17 14.57
N HIS A 67 -5.27 -0.20 13.67
CA HIS A 67 -5.62 1.18 13.97
C HIS A 67 -6.91 1.54 13.27
N ARG A 68 -7.66 2.47 13.86
CA ARG A 68 -8.91 2.93 13.27
C ARG A 68 -8.64 4.03 12.25
N SER A 69 -9.27 3.91 11.08
CA SER A 69 -9.22 4.91 10.04
C SER A 69 -9.87 6.22 10.52
N PRO A 70 -9.29 7.38 10.18
CA PRO A 70 -9.71 8.66 10.75
C PRO A 70 -11.12 9.10 10.32
N LEU A 71 -11.63 8.62 9.18
CA LEU A 71 -12.92 9.06 8.64
C LEU A 71 -14.06 8.07 8.86
N SER A 72 -13.79 6.77 8.73
CA SER A 72 -14.84 5.74 8.74
C SER A 72 -14.80 4.82 9.96
N ASN A 73 -13.78 4.97 10.82
CA ASN A 73 -13.59 4.13 12.00
C ASN A 73 -13.41 2.63 11.67
N GLN A 74 -13.02 2.32 10.42
CA GLN A 74 -12.65 0.98 9.91
C GLN A 74 -11.17 0.71 10.18
N GLN A 75 -10.58 -0.36 9.63
CA GLN A 75 -9.12 -0.53 9.68
C GLN A 75 -8.43 0.56 8.84
N GLU A 76 -7.39 1.16 9.39
CA GLU A 76 -6.54 2.13 8.70
C GLU A 76 -5.74 1.43 7.59
N VAL A 77 -5.78 2.03 6.40
CA VAL A 77 -4.92 1.68 5.27
C VAL A 77 -3.95 2.83 5.04
N SER A 78 -2.66 2.52 5.06
CA SER A 78 -1.56 3.47 5.02
C SER A 78 -0.47 3.00 4.05
N ALA A 79 0.55 3.83 3.85
CA ALA A 79 1.77 3.44 3.19
C ALA A 79 2.95 3.43 4.18
N PHE A 80 3.63 2.29 4.25
CA PHE A 80 4.65 2.00 5.25
C PHE A 80 5.89 1.36 4.61
N ASP A 81 7.06 1.65 5.17
CA ASP A 81 8.37 1.17 4.70
C ASP A 81 8.83 -0.13 5.40
N GLY A 82 8.17 -0.52 6.49
CA GLY A 82 8.44 -1.78 7.17
C GLY A 82 7.77 -3.00 6.55
N LEU A 83 8.19 -4.18 7.02
CA LEU A 83 7.51 -5.44 6.74
C LEU A 83 6.20 -5.47 7.53
N ASP A 84 5.09 -5.82 6.87
CA ASP A 84 3.84 -6.16 7.54
C ASP A 84 4.14 -7.29 8.56
N SER A 85 3.99 -6.98 9.84
CA SER A 85 4.17 -7.91 10.97
C SER A 85 2.93 -8.78 11.17
#